data_AF-A0A8J8GN00-F1
#
_entry.id   AF-A0A8J8GN00-F1
#
_cell.length_a   1.000
_cell.length_b   1.000
_cell.length_c   1.000
_cell.angle_alpha   90.00
_cell.angle_beta   90.00
_cell.angle_gamma   90.00
#
_symmetry.space_group_name_H-M   'P 1'
#
loop_
_entity.id
_entity.type
_entity.pdbx_description
1 polymer ?
#
loop_
_entity_poly.entity_id
_entity_poly.type
_entity_poly.pdbx_seq_one_letter_code
_entity_poly.pdbx_strand_id
1 'polypeptide(L)'
;MAPDELRTTVEGVGERFNLGEYEIDAYLTVLEQGQLTASEIADRTDIPQPRVYDTVRSLSDRGLVELRESRPMKVVAIDPEEAFENVQQSLEEMINELEARYTAPARDTEAVSLVKSRSTILRYLEEVIDAADYELSLSLTPDLLTRFEDELKAAVDAGVSVDLIVTPAGEAPDPSEFDYLEIATTARARRGITTPVVAVADGNYSIYATQDALRDDQDRYGVIFNRSALGFLVSGFFGTVLWTTAERTLGEDGSTRTYPRKYATIRRCVKDIMEEGGEFYATIEGRDVDVGGPRVVRGRILDVSFEVSEEVASLTMETEEGEEITVGGRVAALEDVEAHEIHIGRNEPPTLED
;
A
#
# COMPACT_ATOMS: atom_id res chain seq x y z
N MET A 1 -14.37 5.23 19.35
CA MET A 1 -15.58 4.38 19.45
C MET A 1 -15.26 3.17 20.31
N ALA A 2 -16.23 2.69 21.10
CA ALA A 2 -15.99 1.78 22.21
C ALA A 2 -15.87 0.32 21.73
N PRO A 3 -15.04 -0.53 22.37
CA PRO A 3 -14.94 -1.97 22.10
C PRO A 3 -16.27 -2.74 22.09
N ASP A 4 -17.32 -2.16 22.66
CA ASP A 4 -18.64 -2.77 22.78
C ASP A 4 -19.45 -2.77 21.47
N GLU A 5 -19.22 -1.83 20.53
CA GLU A 5 -20.00 -1.71 19.29
C GLU A 5 -19.70 -2.84 18.28
N LEU A 6 -18.42 -3.19 18.06
CA LEU A 6 -18.04 -4.32 17.20
C LEU A 6 -18.61 -5.64 17.74
N ARG A 7 -18.57 -5.82 19.07
CA ARG A 7 -19.06 -7.03 19.73
C ARG A 7 -20.55 -7.22 19.47
N THR A 8 -21.34 -6.16 19.63
CA THR A 8 -22.77 -6.17 19.33
C THR A 8 -23.06 -6.47 17.86
N THR A 9 -22.25 -5.95 16.94
CA THR A 9 -22.38 -6.22 15.49
C THR A 9 -22.11 -7.69 15.16
N VAL A 10 -21.07 -8.28 15.76
CA VAL A 10 -20.73 -9.72 15.60
C VAL A 10 -21.84 -10.63 16.15
N GLU A 11 -22.36 -10.30 17.33
CA GLU A 11 -23.47 -11.05 17.94
C GLU A 11 -24.73 -10.97 17.07
N GLY A 12 -25.09 -9.78 16.56
CA GLY A 12 -26.26 -9.58 15.71
C GLY A 12 -26.22 -10.33 14.37
N VAL A 13 -25.05 -10.38 13.72
CA VAL A 13 -24.86 -11.19 12.50
C VAL A 13 -24.99 -12.68 12.82
N GLY A 14 -24.37 -13.16 13.90
CA GLY A 14 -24.40 -14.58 14.28
C GLY A 14 -25.80 -15.11 14.62
N GLU A 15 -26.64 -14.31 15.30
CA GLU A 15 -27.99 -14.72 15.70
C GLU A 15 -28.91 -14.98 14.49
N ARG A 16 -28.78 -14.18 13.42
CA ARG A 16 -29.64 -14.33 12.23
C ARG A 16 -29.37 -15.62 11.45
N PHE A 17 -28.15 -16.17 11.55
CA PHE A 17 -27.75 -17.42 10.89
C PHE A 17 -27.85 -18.66 11.79
N ASN A 18 -28.17 -18.51 13.07
CA ASN A 18 -28.23 -19.63 14.02
C ASN A 18 -29.55 -20.42 13.91
N LEU A 19 -29.92 -20.87 12.72
CA LEU A 19 -31.16 -21.60 12.46
C LEU A 19 -31.00 -23.10 12.71
N GLY A 20 -31.93 -23.69 13.46
CA GLY A 20 -32.02 -25.15 13.60
C GLY A 20 -32.69 -25.81 12.39
N GLU A 21 -32.62 -27.14 12.28
CA GLU A 21 -33.18 -27.90 11.14
C GLU A 21 -34.66 -27.56 10.86
N TYR A 22 -35.49 -27.50 11.91
CA TYR A 22 -36.91 -27.14 11.75
C TYR A 22 -37.15 -25.71 11.27
N GLU A 23 -36.28 -24.77 11.64
CA GLU A 23 -36.40 -23.38 11.21
C GLU A 23 -36.00 -23.24 9.74
N ILE A 24 -34.96 -23.95 9.31
CA ILE A 24 -34.53 -24.03 7.91
C ILE A 24 -35.64 -24.63 7.04
N ASP A 25 -36.17 -25.79 7.43
CA ASP A 25 -37.22 -26.48 6.67
C ASP A 25 -38.50 -25.63 6.56
N ALA A 26 -38.92 -25.00 7.65
CA ALA A 26 -40.08 -24.12 7.66
C ALA A 26 -39.85 -22.87 6.79
N TYR A 27 -38.67 -22.24 6.88
CA TYR A 27 -38.35 -21.04 6.11
C TYR A 27 -38.33 -21.31 4.60
N LEU A 28 -37.66 -22.38 4.16
CA LEU A 28 -37.62 -22.79 2.74
C LEU A 28 -39.03 -23.12 2.23
N THR A 29 -39.83 -23.85 3.01
CA THR A 29 -41.20 -24.19 2.63
C THR A 29 -42.10 -22.95 2.49
N VAL A 30 -41.94 -21.95 3.36
CA VAL A 30 -42.70 -20.69 3.26
C VAL A 30 -42.22 -19.83 2.09
N LEU A 31 -40.91 -19.77 1.83
CA LEU A 31 -40.34 -19.09 0.66
C LEU A 31 -40.88 -19.65 -0.67
N GLU A 32 -40.91 -20.97 -0.81
CA GLU A 32 -41.39 -21.63 -2.04
C GLU A 32 -42.87 -21.37 -2.32
N GLN A 33 -43.68 -21.23 -1.26
CA GLN A 33 -45.14 -21.10 -1.37
C GLN A 33 -45.63 -19.66 -1.22
N GLY A 34 -44.76 -18.74 -0.79
CA GLY A 34 -45.04 -17.32 -0.51
C GLY A 34 -45.86 -17.07 0.77
N GLN A 35 -46.94 -17.83 0.99
CA GLN A 35 -47.79 -17.70 2.18
C GLN A 35 -48.43 -19.04 2.58
N LEU A 36 -48.33 -19.40 3.87
CA LEU A 36 -48.91 -20.61 4.44
C LEU A 36 -49.52 -20.36 5.82
N THR A 37 -50.39 -21.27 6.26
CA THR A 37 -50.83 -21.38 7.66
C THR A 37 -49.93 -22.32 8.44
N ALA A 38 -49.90 -22.22 9.77
CA ALA A 38 -49.13 -23.14 10.62
C ALA A 38 -49.51 -24.62 10.41
N SER A 39 -50.78 -24.91 10.09
CA SER A 39 -51.21 -26.27 9.75
C SER A 39 -50.61 -26.74 8.42
N GLU A 40 -50.63 -25.89 7.39
CA GLU A 40 -50.05 -26.23 6.08
C GLU A 40 -48.53 -26.39 6.13
N ILE A 41 -47.84 -25.68 7.02
CA ILE A 41 -46.40 -25.88 7.29
C ILE A 41 -46.18 -27.26 7.93
N ALA A 42 -46.98 -27.64 8.92
CA ALA A 42 -46.90 -28.97 9.55
C ALA A 42 -47.17 -30.12 8.56
N ASP A 43 -48.06 -29.91 7.59
CA ASP A 43 -48.42 -30.91 6.59
C ASP A 43 -47.34 -31.10 5.50
N ARG A 44 -46.46 -30.11 5.33
CA ARG A 44 -45.45 -30.04 4.27
C ARG A 44 -44.02 -30.24 4.77
N THR A 45 -43.84 -30.32 6.09
CA THR A 45 -42.53 -30.48 6.74
C THR A 45 -42.60 -31.63 7.75
N ASP A 46 -41.44 -32.12 8.19
CA ASP A 46 -41.37 -33.11 9.27
C ASP A 46 -41.50 -32.49 10.68
N ILE A 47 -41.95 -31.23 10.76
CA ILE A 47 -42.05 -30.49 12.03
C ILE A 47 -43.32 -30.92 12.76
N PRO A 48 -43.23 -31.42 14.00
CA PRO A 48 -44.41 -31.76 14.78
C PRO A 48 -45.33 -30.55 14.96
N GLN A 49 -46.63 -30.74 14.74
CA GLN A 49 -47.63 -29.67 14.81
C GLN A 49 -47.57 -28.78 16.07
N PRO A 50 -47.24 -29.29 17.28
CA PRO A 50 -47.06 -28.45 18.47
C PRO A 50 -45.88 -27.48 18.38
N ARG A 51 -44.84 -27.80 17.59
CA ARG A 51 -43.61 -27.02 17.45
C ARG A 51 -43.66 -25.97 16.35
N VAL A 52 -44.56 -26.10 15.37
CA VAL A 52 -44.61 -25.18 14.22
C VAL A 52 -44.84 -23.74 14.67
N TYR A 53 -45.67 -23.50 15.69
CA TYR A 53 -45.92 -22.16 16.20
C TYR A 53 -44.68 -21.52 16.82
N ASP A 54 -43.85 -22.30 17.52
CA ASP A 54 -42.61 -21.81 18.11
C ASP A 54 -41.57 -21.54 17.01
N THR A 55 -41.48 -22.42 16.01
CA THR A 55 -40.60 -22.26 14.84
C THR A 55 -40.92 -20.99 14.05
N VAL A 56 -42.20 -20.75 13.70
CA VAL A 56 -42.57 -19.56 12.90
C VAL A 56 -42.47 -18.26 13.70
N ARG A 57 -42.62 -18.31 15.03
CA ARG A 57 -42.34 -17.17 15.91
C ARG A 57 -40.85 -16.86 15.93
N SER A 58 -39.98 -17.86 16.10
CA SER A 58 -38.52 -17.67 16.03
C SER A 58 -38.08 -17.10 14.67
N LEU A 59 -38.65 -17.58 13.56
CA LEU A 59 -38.38 -17.02 12.24
C LEU A 59 -38.87 -15.57 12.11
N SER A 60 -40.02 -15.24 12.72
CA SER A 60 -40.57 -13.88 12.72
C SER A 60 -39.72 -12.93 13.56
N ASP A 61 -39.24 -13.37 14.72
CA ASP A 61 -38.37 -12.59 15.61
C ASP A 61 -37.03 -12.26 14.94
N ARG A 62 -36.59 -13.10 13.98
CA ARG A 62 -35.39 -12.89 13.16
C ARG A 62 -35.65 -12.13 11.85
N GLY A 63 -36.89 -11.69 11.60
CA GLY A 63 -37.26 -10.94 10.40
C GLY A 63 -37.19 -11.73 9.11
N LEU A 64 -37.34 -13.07 9.17
CA LEU A 64 -37.35 -13.94 7.99
C LEU A 64 -38.77 -14.17 7.44
N VAL A 65 -39.79 -14.06 8.31
CA VAL A 65 -41.20 -14.20 7.95
C VAL A 65 -42.05 -13.15 8.68
N GLU A 66 -43.19 -12.79 8.09
CA GLU A 66 -44.21 -11.94 8.69
C GLU A 66 -45.38 -12.81 9.19
N LEU A 67 -45.76 -12.64 10.46
CA LEU A 67 -46.97 -13.25 11.02
C LEU A 67 -48.16 -12.29 10.89
N ARG A 68 -49.16 -12.68 10.10
CA ARG A 68 -50.40 -11.91 9.95
C ARG A 68 -51.49 -12.43 10.87
N GLU A 69 -52.09 -11.50 11.62
CA GLU A 69 -53.21 -11.76 12.55
C GLU A 69 -54.52 -12.08 11.81
N SER A 70 -54.56 -13.20 11.11
CA SER A 70 -55.77 -13.77 10.49
C SER A 70 -56.24 -15.03 11.23
N ARG A 71 -57.45 -15.51 10.91
CA ARG A 71 -57.96 -16.79 11.39
C ARG A 71 -58.21 -17.72 10.19
N PRO A 72 -57.40 -18.75 9.96
CA PRO A 72 -56.17 -19.13 10.69
C PRO A 72 -55.00 -18.14 10.49
N MET A 73 -54.01 -18.16 11.40
CA MET A 73 -52.80 -17.32 11.33
C MET A 73 -52.01 -17.63 10.06
N LYS A 74 -51.60 -16.58 9.34
CA LYS A 74 -50.82 -16.70 8.11
C LYS A 74 -49.37 -16.29 8.35
N VAL A 75 -48.46 -17.05 7.78
CA VAL A 75 -47.02 -16.85 7.78
C VAL A 75 -46.65 -16.50 6.35
N VAL A 76 -46.01 -15.36 6.14
CA VAL A 76 -45.65 -14.83 4.82
C VAL A 76 -44.14 -14.70 4.74
N ALA A 77 -43.53 -15.15 3.65
CA ALA A 77 -42.10 -14.95 3.43
C ALA A 77 -41.81 -13.45 3.26
N ILE A 78 -40.73 -12.98 3.90
CA ILE A 78 -40.14 -11.68 3.58
C ILE A 78 -39.17 -11.89 2.41
N ASP A 79 -39.06 -10.91 1.52
CA ASP A 79 -38.12 -10.97 0.41
C ASP A 79 -36.68 -11.17 0.95
N PRO A 80 -35.87 -12.09 0.42
CA PRO A 80 -34.52 -12.31 0.92
C PRO A 80 -33.63 -11.05 0.89
N GLU A 81 -33.78 -10.16 -0.09
CA GLU A 81 -33.02 -8.91 -0.11
C GLU A 81 -33.38 -8.06 1.13
N GLU A 82 -34.66 -7.87 1.41
CA GLU A 82 -35.16 -7.15 2.59
C GLU A 82 -34.82 -7.88 3.91
N ALA A 83 -34.96 -9.20 3.92
CA ALA A 83 -34.72 -10.05 5.08
C ALA A 83 -33.24 -10.12 5.45
N PHE A 84 -32.31 -9.77 4.56
CA PHE A 84 -30.87 -9.79 4.83
C PHE A 84 -30.18 -8.41 4.68
N GLU A 85 -30.87 -7.36 4.23
CA GLU A 85 -30.31 -6.01 4.03
C GLU A 85 -29.49 -5.52 5.23
N ASN A 86 -30.10 -5.54 6.42
CA ASN A 86 -29.43 -5.12 7.66
C ASN A 86 -28.21 -5.99 8.01
N VAL A 87 -28.20 -7.28 7.65
CA VAL A 87 -27.03 -8.15 7.87
C VAL A 87 -25.94 -7.86 6.88
N GLN A 88 -26.28 -7.63 5.61
CA GLN A 88 -25.31 -7.24 4.60
C GLN A 88 -24.62 -5.95 5.02
N GLN A 89 -25.40 -4.94 5.44
CA GLN A 89 -24.87 -3.68 5.95
C GLN A 89 -24.03 -3.87 7.22
N SER A 90 -24.51 -4.66 8.20
CA SER A 90 -23.75 -4.93 9.44
C SER A 90 -22.47 -5.71 9.17
N LEU A 91 -22.48 -6.63 8.20
CA LEU A 91 -21.32 -7.41 7.80
C LEU A 91 -20.31 -6.54 7.06
N GLU A 92 -20.76 -5.66 6.16
CA GLU A 92 -19.91 -4.66 5.51
C GLU A 92 -19.29 -3.71 6.54
N GLU A 93 -20.08 -3.18 7.47
CA GLU A 93 -19.59 -2.35 8.58
C GLU A 93 -18.56 -3.10 9.43
N MET A 94 -18.84 -4.35 9.78
CA MET A 94 -17.90 -5.21 10.52
C MET A 94 -16.61 -5.45 9.74
N ILE A 95 -16.70 -5.77 8.45
CA ILE A 95 -15.53 -5.96 7.58
C ILE A 95 -14.72 -4.67 7.54
N ASN A 96 -15.35 -3.53 7.29
CA ASN A 96 -14.70 -2.22 7.27
C ASN A 96 -14.03 -1.89 8.62
N GLU A 97 -14.67 -2.23 9.75
CA GLU A 97 -14.14 -1.95 11.08
C GLU A 97 -12.99 -2.91 11.46
N LEU A 98 -13.08 -4.17 11.04
CA LEU A 98 -12.01 -5.16 11.18
C LEU A 98 -10.83 -4.81 10.28
N GLU A 99 -11.08 -4.40 9.03
CA GLU A 99 -10.07 -3.88 8.11
C GLU A 99 -9.41 -2.62 8.66
N ALA A 100 -10.18 -1.69 9.21
CA ALA A 100 -9.66 -0.50 9.87
C ALA A 100 -8.79 -0.85 11.09
N ARG A 101 -9.16 -1.87 11.90
CA ARG A 101 -8.33 -2.34 13.01
C ARG A 101 -7.13 -3.18 12.59
N TYR A 102 -7.26 -3.91 11.49
CA TYR A 102 -6.19 -4.71 10.89
C TYR A 102 -5.14 -3.83 10.20
N THR A 103 -5.60 -2.71 9.64
CA THR A 103 -4.81 -1.68 8.95
C THR A 103 -4.31 -0.60 9.90
N ALA A 104 -5.01 -0.37 11.02
CA ALA A 104 -4.54 0.51 12.07
C ALA A 104 -3.10 0.10 12.41
N PRO A 105 -2.12 0.99 12.22
CA PRO A 105 -0.74 0.67 12.55
C PRO A 105 -0.73 0.16 13.97
N ALA A 106 -0.21 -1.05 14.18
CA ALA A 106 0.29 -1.41 15.48
C ALA A 106 1.41 -0.39 15.75
N ARG A 107 1.03 0.72 16.42
CA ARG A 107 1.85 1.78 17.03
C ARG A 107 3.32 1.75 16.61
N ASP A 108 3.81 2.76 15.90
CA ASP A 108 5.17 3.36 15.93
C ASP A 108 6.39 2.59 16.52
N THR A 109 6.44 1.25 16.52
CA THR A 109 7.43 0.50 17.33
C THR A 109 8.07 -0.72 16.67
N GLU A 110 7.62 -1.14 15.48
CA GLU A 110 8.37 -2.12 14.70
C GLU A 110 8.91 -1.46 13.43
N ALA A 111 10.21 -1.16 13.42
CA ALA A 111 10.93 -0.67 12.25
C ALA A 111 10.84 -1.65 11.06
N VAL A 112 10.48 -2.91 11.33
CA VAL A 112 10.33 -3.99 10.36
C VAL A 112 9.12 -4.85 10.72
N SER A 113 8.21 -5.08 9.77
CA SER A 113 7.06 -5.99 9.94
C SER A 113 7.06 -7.09 8.87
N LEU A 114 6.74 -8.31 9.28
CA LEU A 114 6.60 -9.46 8.37
C LEU A 114 5.12 -9.71 8.07
N VAL A 115 4.72 -9.64 6.80
CA VAL A 115 3.33 -9.88 6.38
C VAL A 115 3.23 -11.13 5.51
N LYS A 116 2.20 -11.94 5.71
CA LYS A 116 2.00 -13.17 4.94
C LYS A 116 0.78 -13.12 4.01
N SER A 117 -0.13 -12.18 4.24
CA SER A 117 -1.35 -12.05 3.46
C SER A 117 -1.12 -11.16 2.24
N ARG A 118 -1.60 -11.63 1.08
CA ARG A 118 -1.58 -10.88 -0.17
C ARG A 118 -2.33 -9.54 -0.05
N SER A 119 -3.49 -9.51 0.61
CA SER A 119 -4.25 -8.26 0.79
C SER A 119 -3.44 -7.22 1.55
N THR A 120 -2.68 -7.64 2.55
CA THR A 120 -1.82 -6.78 3.37
C THR A 120 -0.62 -6.28 2.58
N ILE A 121 0.01 -7.12 1.76
CA ILE A 121 1.10 -6.69 0.87
C ILE A 121 0.60 -5.63 -0.11
N LEU A 122 -0.57 -5.85 -0.71
CA LEU A 122 -1.17 -4.90 -1.65
C LEU A 122 -1.51 -3.58 -0.99
N ARG A 123 -2.09 -3.63 0.22
CA ARG A 123 -2.36 -2.43 1.02
C ARG A 123 -1.08 -1.65 1.33
N TYR A 124 -0.01 -2.34 1.75
CA TYR A 124 1.25 -1.67 2.03
C TYR A 124 1.94 -1.12 0.78
N LEU A 125 1.76 -1.75 -0.40
CA LEU A 125 2.22 -1.18 -1.67
C LEU A 125 1.52 0.15 -1.95
N GLU A 126 0.19 0.17 -1.83
CA GLU A 126 -0.64 1.38 -1.97
C GLU A 126 -0.19 2.47 -0.99
N GLU A 127 -0.05 2.13 0.29
CA GLU A 127 0.42 3.07 1.32
C GLU A 127 1.83 3.61 1.05
N VAL A 128 2.74 2.82 0.47
CA VAL A 128 4.07 3.30 0.09
C VAL A 128 3.97 4.25 -1.11
N ILE A 129 3.14 3.94 -2.10
CA ILE A 129 2.94 4.81 -3.28
C ILE A 129 2.34 6.16 -2.84
N ASP A 130 1.28 6.13 -2.03
CA ASP A 130 0.58 7.32 -1.55
C ASP A 130 1.41 8.18 -0.60
N ALA A 131 2.37 7.58 0.11
CA ALA A 131 3.22 8.28 1.06
C ALA A 131 4.45 8.93 0.42
N ALA A 132 4.70 8.73 -0.88
CA ALA A 132 5.86 9.31 -1.56
C ALA A 132 5.64 10.81 -1.79
N ASP A 133 6.51 11.63 -1.21
CA ASP A 133 6.44 13.08 -1.32
C ASP A 133 7.32 13.61 -2.47
N TYR A 134 8.45 12.94 -2.77
CA TYR A 134 9.38 13.42 -3.80
C TYR A 134 10.08 12.32 -4.59
N GLU A 135 10.23 11.11 -4.06
CA GLU A 135 10.87 10.01 -4.77
C GLU A 135 10.18 8.65 -4.53
N LEU A 136 9.93 7.92 -5.61
CA LEU A 136 9.32 6.59 -5.56
C LEU A 136 10.10 5.63 -6.48
N SER A 137 10.62 4.54 -5.90
CA SER A 137 11.29 3.47 -6.64
C SER A 137 10.47 2.19 -6.59
N LEU A 138 10.15 1.62 -7.74
CA LEU A 138 9.18 0.52 -7.87
C LEU A 138 9.69 -0.62 -8.75
N SER A 139 9.42 -1.85 -8.33
CA SER A 139 9.52 -3.05 -9.15
C SER A 139 8.17 -3.76 -9.08
N LEU A 140 7.41 -3.75 -10.17
CA LEU A 140 6.04 -4.25 -10.23
C LEU A 140 5.88 -5.32 -11.31
N THR A 141 4.93 -6.23 -11.09
CA THR A 141 4.41 -7.09 -12.17
C THR A 141 3.42 -6.30 -13.03
N PRO A 142 3.14 -6.71 -14.28
CA PRO A 142 2.14 -6.07 -15.13
C PRO A 142 0.74 -5.98 -14.48
N ASP A 143 0.33 -7.00 -13.72
CA ASP A 143 -0.94 -6.99 -12.98
C ASP A 143 -0.96 -5.90 -11.89
N LEU A 144 0.17 -5.69 -11.20
CA LEU A 144 0.28 -4.64 -10.18
C LEU A 144 0.40 -3.26 -10.82
N LEU A 145 1.11 -3.15 -11.94
CA LEU A 145 1.19 -1.92 -12.72
C LEU A 145 -0.20 -1.43 -13.10
N THR A 146 -1.03 -2.32 -13.65
CA THR A 146 -2.41 -2.01 -14.04
C THR A 146 -3.28 -1.70 -12.81
N ARG A 147 -3.02 -2.37 -11.68
CA ARG A 147 -3.77 -2.15 -10.44
C ARG A 147 -3.53 -0.76 -9.86
N PHE A 148 -2.28 -0.28 -9.89
CA PHE A 148 -1.86 0.96 -9.26
C PHE A 148 -1.68 2.12 -10.25
N GLU A 149 -2.25 2.02 -11.45
CA GLU A 149 -2.04 2.99 -12.54
C GLU A 149 -2.49 4.40 -12.14
N ASP A 150 -3.65 4.51 -11.48
CA ASP A 150 -4.22 5.78 -11.06
C ASP A 150 -3.40 6.43 -9.94
N GLU A 151 -2.93 5.64 -8.98
CA GLU A 151 -2.10 6.10 -7.85
C GLU A 151 -0.72 6.54 -8.34
N LEU A 152 -0.12 5.82 -9.29
CA LEU A 152 1.16 6.19 -9.89
C LEU A 152 1.05 7.47 -10.72
N LYS A 153 -0.05 7.62 -11.47
CA LYS A 153 -0.35 8.86 -12.19
C LYS A 153 -0.48 10.03 -11.24
N ALA A 154 -1.22 9.85 -10.14
CA ALA A 154 -1.36 10.88 -9.11
C ALA A 154 -0.01 11.28 -8.49
N ALA A 155 0.89 10.32 -8.26
CA ALA A 155 2.25 10.59 -7.78
C ALA A 155 3.06 11.42 -8.79
N VAL A 156 3.04 11.05 -10.09
CA VAL A 156 3.71 11.83 -11.14
C VAL A 156 3.12 13.24 -11.26
N ASP A 157 1.79 13.37 -11.24
CA ASP A 157 1.08 14.65 -11.30
C ASP A 157 1.40 15.54 -10.08
N ALA A 158 1.67 14.93 -8.92
CA ALA A 158 2.14 15.62 -7.72
C ALA A 158 3.63 16.03 -7.79
N GLY A 159 4.35 15.64 -8.84
CA GLY A 159 5.77 15.96 -9.04
C GLY A 159 6.74 14.95 -8.42
N VAL A 160 6.25 13.79 -7.98
CA VAL A 160 7.08 12.70 -7.44
C VAL A 160 7.93 12.11 -8.56
N SER A 161 9.21 11.94 -8.26
CA SER A 161 10.15 11.26 -9.13
C SER A 161 9.95 9.75 -9.09
N VAL A 162 9.32 9.17 -10.12
CA VAL A 162 8.99 7.74 -10.15
C VAL A 162 9.95 6.94 -11.06
N ASP A 163 10.73 6.04 -10.47
CA ASP A 163 11.57 5.06 -11.17
C ASP A 163 10.91 3.67 -11.13
N LEU A 164 10.43 3.21 -12.27
CA LEU A 164 9.64 1.99 -12.40
C LEU A 164 10.41 0.88 -13.13
N ILE A 165 10.40 -0.32 -12.55
CA ILE A 165 10.77 -1.57 -13.21
C ILE A 165 9.52 -2.41 -13.38
N VAL A 166 9.28 -2.88 -14.61
CA VAL A 166 8.24 -3.86 -14.93
C VAL A 166 8.89 -5.23 -15.16
N THR A 167 8.37 -6.25 -14.48
CA THR A 167 8.93 -7.60 -14.52
C THR A 167 7.86 -8.70 -14.45
N PRO A 168 7.94 -9.75 -15.29
CA PRO A 168 8.98 -9.99 -16.28
C PRO A 168 8.78 -9.15 -17.56
N ALA A 169 9.87 -8.80 -18.22
CA ALA A 169 9.87 -7.94 -19.42
C ALA A 169 9.04 -8.50 -20.59
N GLY A 170 8.84 -9.82 -20.65
CA GLY A 170 8.02 -10.46 -21.68
C GLY A 170 6.51 -10.28 -21.49
N GLU A 171 6.07 -9.85 -20.31
CA GLU A 171 4.67 -9.57 -19.98
C GLU A 171 4.40 -8.07 -19.82
N ALA A 172 5.43 -7.22 -19.93
CA ALA A 172 5.27 -5.77 -19.82
C ALA A 172 4.47 -5.21 -21.01
N PRO A 173 3.50 -4.29 -20.78
CA PRO A 173 2.79 -3.60 -21.85
C PRO A 173 3.74 -3.00 -22.89
N ASP A 174 3.35 -3.04 -24.17
CA ASP A 174 4.18 -2.48 -25.23
C ASP A 174 4.21 -0.95 -25.13
N PRO A 175 5.38 -0.29 -25.13
CA PRO A 175 5.48 1.17 -25.04
C PRO A 175 4.79 1.94 -26.19
N SER A 176 4.46 1.28 -27.30
CA SER A 176 3.67 1.90 -28.38
C SER A 176 2.16 1.93 -28.10
N GLU A 177 1.69 1.16 -27.12
CA GLU A 177 0.28 1.03 -26.75
C GLU A 177 0.00 1.52 -25.32
N PHE A 178 1.04 1.62 -24.49
CA PHE A 178 0.97 2.04 -23.09
C PHE A 178 1.94 3.19 -22.83
N ASP A 179 1.41 4.34 -22.37
CA ASP A 179 2.21 5.51 -22.07
C ASP A 179 2.79 5.43 -20.66
N TYR A 180 4.00 4.87 -20.56
CA TYR A 180 4.72 4.78 -19.29
C TYR A 180 5.04 6.14 -18.66
N LEU A 181 5.07 7.22 -19.46
CA LEU A 181 5.42 8.55 -18.94
C LEU A 181 4.26 9.23 -18.22
N GLU A 182 3.03 8.71 -18.34
CA GLU A 182 1.92 9.17 -17.50
C GLU A 182 2.03 8.68 -16.05
N ILE A 183 2.79 7.61 -15.80
CA ILE A 183 2.85 6.94 -14.48
C ILE A 183 4.26 6.79 -13.92
N ALA A 184 5.29 7.10 -14.71
CA ALA A 184 6.67 7.05 -14.27
C ALA A 184 7.51 8.13 -14.94
N THR A 185 8.52 8.66 -14.25
CA THR A 185 9.54 9.47 -14.94
C THR A 185 10.42 8.58 -15.81
N THR A 186 10.81 7.41 -15.28
CA THR A 186 11.63 6.46 -16.00
C THR A 186 11.10 5.06 -15.76
N ALA A 187 10.75 4.37 -16.83
CA ALA A 187 10.29 2.99 -16.81
C ALA A 187 11.27 2.08 -17.55
N ARG A 188 11.63 0.95 -16.93
CA ARG A 188 12.50 -0.09 -17.49
C ARG A 188 11.85 -1.47 -17.36
N ALA A 189 12.25 -2.42 -18.18
CA ALA A 189 11.81 -3.80 -18.12
C ALA A 189 12.96 -4.72 -17.70
N ARG A 190 12.67 -5.68 -16.82
CA ARG A 190 13.64 -6.68 -16.36
C ARG A 190 13.17 -8.10 -16.72
N ARG A 191 14.07 -8.91 -17.28
CA ARG A 191 13.70 -10.19 -17.93
C ARG A 191 13.15 -11.27 -16.97
N GLY A 192 13.72 -11.41 -15.78
CA GLY A 192 13.52 -12.59 -14.93
C GLY A 192 12.29 -12.51 -14.02
N ILE A 193 11.52 -13.60 -13.96
CA ILE A 193 10.41 -13.80 -13.00
C ILE A 193 10.86 -13.86 -11.53
N THR A 194 12.17 -13.90 -11.27
CA THR A 194 12.74 -13.88 -9.93
C THR A 194 12.90 -12.47 -9.37
N THR A 195 12.59 -11.44 -10.15
CA THR A 195 12.63 -10.04 -9.70
C THR A 195 11.53 -9.82 -8.65
N PRO A 196 11.87 -9.47 -7.41
CA PRO A 196 10.88 -9.25 -6.37
C PRO A 196 10.00 -8.03 -6.68
N VAL A 197 8.84 -7.98 -6.03
CA VAL A 197 8.02 -6.78 -5.96
C VAL A 197 8.57 -5.88 -4.87
N VAL A 198 8.86 -4.63 -5.21
CA VAL A 198 9.46 -3.65 -4.31
C VAL A 198 8.77 -2.30 -4.52
N ALA A 199 8.53 -1.59 -3.43
CA ALA A 199 8.27 -0.16 -3.45
C ALA A 199 9.10 0.53 -2.38
N VAL A 200 9.63 1.71 -2.69
CA VAL A 200 10.39 2.55 -1.76
C VAL A 200 9.97 4.00 -1.97
N ALA A 201 9.34 4.59 -0.97
CA ALA A 201 9.04 6.02 -0.90
C ALA A 201 10.11 6.73 -0.07
N ASP A 202 10.68 7.78 -0.64
CA ASP A 202 11.56 8.76 0.03
C ASP A 202 12.72 8.10 0.81
N GLY A 203 13.15 6.92 0.34
CA GLY A 203 14.23 6.11 0.91
C GLY A 203 13.97 5.54 2.31
N ASN A 204 12.80 5.76 2.91
CA ASN A 204 12.54 5.41 4.32
C ASN A 204 11.33 4.48 4.52
N TYR A 205 10.33 4.53 3.64
CA TYR A 205 9.17 3.65 3.71
C TYR A 205 9.23 2.66 2.56
N SER A 206 9.37 1.37 2.87
CA SER A 206 9.54 0.38 1.82
C SER A 206 8.90 -0.96 2.11
N ILE A 207 8.61 -1.66 1.02
CA ILE A 207 8.17 -3.04 1.04
C ILE A 207 9.01 -3.87 0.08
N TYR A 208 9.32 -5.08 0.52
CA TYR A 208 9.90 -6.14 -0.30
C TYR A 208 8.98 -7.36 -0.24
N ALA A 209 8.59 -7.90 -1.39
CA ALA A 209 7.84 -9.14 -1.49
C ALA A 209 8.35 -10.00 -2.66
N THR A 210 8.35 -11.32 -2.52
CA THR A 210 8.60 -12.20 -3.67
C THR A 210 7.41 -12.16 -4.63
N GLN A 211 7.61 -12.38 -5.94
CA GLN A 211 6.47 -12.46 -6.87
C GLN A 211 5.51 -13.59 -6.47
N ASP A 212 6.05 -14.69 -5.93
CA ASP A 212 5.28 -15.82 -5.43
C ASP A 212 4.40 -15.47 -4.22
N ALA A 213 4.80 -14.46 -3.41
CA ALA A 213 3.96 -13.95 -2.33
C ALA A 213 2.61 -13.41 -2.82
N LEU A 214 2.51 -13.04 -4.10
CA LEU A 214 1.32 -12.48 -4.72
C LEU A 214 0.53 -13.47 -5.59
N ARG A 215 1.06 -14.69 -5.84
CA ARG A 215 0.48 -15.70 -6.75
C ARG A 215 -0.22 -16.88 -6.03
N ASP A 216 0.45 -17.73 -5.23
CA ASP A 216 -0.15 -18.59 -4.16
C ASP A 216 0.85 -19.60 -3.51
N ASP A 217 0.53 -20.00 -2.26
CA ASP A 217 0.96 -21.14 -1.40
C ASP A 217 2.34 -21.24 -0.66
N GLN A 218 2.19 -21.59 0.63
CA GLN A 218 3.07 -22.06 1.73
C GLN A 218 4.26 -21.25 2.32
N ASP A 219 5.02 -20.43 1.60
CA ASP A 219 6.17 -19.70 2.19
C ASP A 219 6.20 -18.21 1.79
N ARG A 220 5.10 -17.50 2.05
CA ARG A 220 4.91 -16.11 1.63
C ARG A 220 5.28 -15.14 2.74
N TYR A 221 6.25 -14.27 2.48
CA TYR A 221 6.48 -13.11 3.32
C TYR A 221 6.79 -11.86 2.50
N GLY A 222 6.07 -10.80 2.80
CA GLY A 222 6.50 -9.43 2.55
C GLY A 222 7.21 -8.90 3.80
N VAL A 223 8.25 -8.11 3.60
CA VAL A 223 8.93 -7.37 4.66
C VAL A 223 8.64 -5.89 4.44
N ILE A 224 8.04 -5.25 5.42
CA ILE A 224 7.79 -3.81 5.42
C ILE A 224 8.81 -3.16 6.34
N PHE A 225 9.47 -2.12 5.85
CA PHE A 225 10.29 -1.23 6.65
C PHE A 225 9.50 0.06 6.84
N ASN A 226 8.85 0.21 7.99
CA ASN A 226 7.93 1.32 8.24
C ASN A 226 8.69 2.59 8.63
N ARG A 227 8.86 3.50 7.66
CA ARG A 227 9.47 4.84 7.85
C ARG A 227 10.74 4.80 8.70
N SER A 228 11.63 3.86 8.36
CA SER A 228 12.81 3.55 9.16
C SER A 228 14.08 3.74 8.35
N ALA A 229 15.20 3.91 9.05
CA ALA A 229 16.51 3.99 8.41
C ALA A 229 16.86 2.73 7.60
N LEU A 230 16.18 1.62 7.85
CA LEU A 230 16.36 0.37 7.13
C LEU A 230 15.74 0.38 5.73
N GLY A 231 14.85 1.34 5.42
CA GLY A 231 14.32 1.54 4.07
C GLY A 231 15.43 1.72 3.02
N PHE A 232 16.55 2.31 3.44
CA PHE A 232 17.77 2.45 2.64
C PHE A 232 18.32 1.10 2.12
N LEU A 233 18.15 -0.01 2.85
CA LEU A 233 18.61 -1.33 2.39
C LEU A 233 17.85 -1.77 1.13
N VAL A 234 16.54 -1.53 1.10
CA VAL A 234 15.68 -1.85 -0.03
C VAL A 234 15.97 -0.89 -1.19
N SER A 235 16.15 0.40 -0.90
CA SER A 235 16.58 1.40 -1.89
C SER A 235 17.92 1.02 -2.54
N GLY A 236 18.91 0.65 -1.73
CA GLY A 236 20.23 0.20 -2.19
C GLY A 236 20.15 -1.06 -3.03
N PHE A 237 19.38 -2.06 -2.61
CA PHE A 237 19.10 -3.26 -3.41
C PHE A 237 18.42 -2.94 -4.74
N PHE A 238 17.40 -2.07 -4.74
CA PHE A 238 16.74 -1.61 -5.95
C PHE A 238 17.74 -0.97 -6.91
N GLY A 239 18.48 0.04 -6.45
CA GLY A 239 19.42 0.81 -7.28
C GLY A 239 20.57 -0.05 -7.81
N THR A 240 21.22 -0.84 -6.96
CA THR A 240 22.45 -1.58 -7.31
C THR A 240 22.18 -2.90 -8.03
N VAL A 241 21.08 -3.58 -7.73
CA VAL A 241 20.80 -4.93 -8.27
C VAL A 241 19.70 -4.90 -9.33
N LEU A 242 18.59 -4.21 -9.07
CA LEU A 242 17.43 -4.26 -9.97
C LEU A 242 17.56 -3.26 -11.10
N TRP A 243 17.88 -2.00 -10.79
CA TRP A 243 17.90 -0.89 -11.73
C TRP A 243 19.04 -0.96 -12.75
N THR A 244 20.26 -1.32 -12.29
CA THR A 244 21.44 -1.50 -13.14
C THR A 244 21.31 -2.69 -14.10
N THR A 245 20.49 -3.69 -13.77
CA THR A 245 20.28 -4.90 -14.60
C THR A 245 18.98 -4.87 -15.40
N ALA A 246 18.23 -3.76 -15.37
CA ALA A 246 17.04 -3.55 -16.19
C ALA A 246 17.44 -2.95 -17.55
N GLU A 247 17.70 -3.82 -18.53
CA GLU A 247 18.34 -3.45 -19.81
C GLU A 247 17.43 -2.73 -20.81
N ARG A 248 16.11 -2.94 -20.76
CA ARG A 248 15.17 -2.38 -21.74
C ARG A 248 14.47 -1.14 -21.16
N THR A 249 14.76 0.04 -21.67
CA THR A 249 13.96 1.24 -21.38
C THR A 249 12.58 1.11 -22.04
N LEU A 250 11.54 1.34 -21.26
CA LEU A 250 10.14 1.37 -21.68
C LEU A 250 9.67 2.81 -21.91
N GLY A 251 10.10 3.75 -21.06
CA GLY A 251 9.89 5.18 -21.19
C GLY A 251 10.91 5.94 -20.35
N GLU A 252 11.34 7.11 -20.79
CA GLU A 252 12.22 7.99 -20.03
C GLU A 252 11.87 9.44 -20.39
N ASP A 253 11.48 10.23 -19.38
CA ASP A 253 11.21 11.64 -19.56
C ASP A 253 12.55 12.37 -19.77
N GLY A 254 12.74 12.92 -20.96
CA GLY A 254 13.90 13.74 -21.30
C GLY A 254 13.77 15.20 -20.86
N SER A 255 12.68 15.57 -20.18
CA SER A 255 12.50 16.92 -19.64
C SER A 255 13.42 17.15 -18.43
N THR A 256 14.16 18.25 -18.45
CA THR A 256 14.94 18.68 -17.29
C THR A 256 13.94 19.11 -16.21
N ARG A 257 13.75 18.30 -15.18
CA ARG A 257 12.86 18.63 -14.06
C ARG A 257 13.24 20.02 -13.48
N THR A 258 12.32 20.72 -12.84
CA THR A 258 12.64 22.04 -12.27
C THR A 258 13.34 21.92 -10.91
N TYR A 259 14.01 23.00 -10.47
CA TYR A 259 14.54 23.13 -9.11
C TYR A 259 13.72 24.18 -8.35
N PRO A 260 13.59 24.08 -7.01
CA PRO A 260 14.29 23.14 -6.10
C PRO A 260 13.83 21.68 -6.21
N ARG A 261 14.69 20.74 -5.80
CA ARG A 261 14.40 19.28 -5.80
C ARG A 261 14.87 18.63 -4.51
N LYS A 262 14.15 17.59 -4.10
CA LYS A 262 14.49 16.74 -2.96
C LYS A 262 14.98 15.37 -3.41
N TYR A 263 15.95 14.81 -2.68
CA TYR A 263 16.54 13.51 -2.95
C TYR A 263 16.65 12.70 -1.67
N ALA A 264 16.27 11.43 -1.74
CA ALA A 264 16.44 10.49 -0.64
C ALA A 264 17.82 9.81 -0.66
N THR A 265 18.49 9.83 -1.81
CA THR A 265 19.77 9.16 -2.00
C THR A 265 20.82 10.09 -2.59
N ILE A 266 22.01 10.10 -1.97
CA ILE A 266 23.17 10.87 -2.45
C ILE A 266 23.55 10.47 -3.88
N ARG A 267 23.42 9.18 -4.22
CA ARG A 267 23.79 8.63 -5.53
C ARG A 267 22.95 9.25 -6.64
N ARG A 268 21.63 9.33 -6.45
CA ARG A 268 20.73 9.96 -7.42
C ARG A 268 21.02 11.44 -7.55
N CYS A 269 21.16 12.14 -6.43
CA CYS A 269 21.50 13.57 -6.40
C CYS A 269 22.78 13.85 -7.19
N VAL A 270 23.87 13.13 -6.91
CA VAL A 270 25.15 13.27 -7.60
C VAL A 270 25.00 12.99 -9.10
N LYS A 271 24.29 11.92 -9.47
CA LYS A 271 24.06 11.57 -10.87
C LYS A 271 23.35 12.71 -11.63
N ASP A 272 22.26 13.24 -11.09
CA ASP A 272 21.51 14.34 -11.70
C ASP A 272 22.36 15.61 -11.84
N ILE A 273 23.13 15.96 -10.81
CA ILE A 273 24.04 17.12 -10.84
C ILE A 273 25.10 16.96 -11.93
N MET A 274 25.67 15.75 -12.08
CA MET A 274 26.67 15.47 -13.11
C MET A 274 26.09 15.52 -14.53
N GLU A 275 24.89 14.99 -14.73
CA GLU A 275 24.22 14.97 -16.04
C GLU A 275 23.79 16.36 -16.49
N GLU A 276 23.29 17.19 -15.58
CA GLU A 276 22.82 18.53 -15.91
C GLU A 276 23.93 19.58 -15.95
N GLY A 277 24.93 19.45 -15.08
CA GLY A 277 26.01 20.41 -14.92
C GLY A 277 25.57 21.82 -14.48
N GLY A 278 26.56 22.70 -14.28
CA GLY A 278 26.34 24.08 -13.83
C GLY A 278 26.51 24.26 -12.33
N GLU A 279 26.11 25.43 -11.83
CA GLU A 279 26.19 25.76 -10.41
C GLU A 279 24.95 25.28 -9.66
N PHE A 280 25.17 24.71 -8.49
CA PHE A 280 24.14 24.19 -7.61
C PHE A 280 24.41 24.57 -6.16
N TYR A 281 23.33 24.63 -5.40
CA TYR A 281 23.31 24.89 -3.98
C TYR A 281 22.53 23.79 -3.31
N ALA A 282 22.89 23.46 -2.07
CA ALA A 282 22.19 22.42 -1.34
C ALA A 282 21.89 22.80 0.11
N THR A 283 20.79 22.26 0.60
CA THR A 283 20.47 22.14 2.02
C THR A 283 20.40 20.67 2.35
N ILE A 284 21.21 20.25 3.31
CA ILE A 284 21.34 18.86 3.73
C ILE A 284 20.82 18.75 5.15
N GLU A 285 19.80 17.93 5.36
CA GLU A 285 19.41 17.46 6.69
C GLU A 285 20.03 16.09 6.94
N GLY A 286 20.75 15.97 8.04
CA GLY A 286 21.52 14.77 8.30
C GLY A 286 22.07 14.67 9.70
N ARG A 287 23.18 13.94 9.81
CA ARG A 287 23.87 13.66 11.06
C ARG A 287 25.37 13.90 10.89
N ASP A 288 25.98 14.50 11.89
CA ASP A 288 27.43 14.59 12.00
C ASP A 288 28.04 13.20 12.19
N VAL A 289 28.98 12.79 11.33
CA VAL A 289 29.49 11.41 11.31
C VAL A 289 30.31 11.07 12.56
N ASP A 290 31.09 12.03 13.08
CA ASP A 290 31.95 11.82 14.25
C ASP A 290 31.17 11.92 15.58
N VAL A 291 30.27 12.89 15.68
CA VAL A 291 29.57 13.21 16.94
C VAL A 291 28.20 12.52 17.03
N GLY A 292 27.58 12.19 15.90
CA GLY A 292 26.28 11.52 15.81
C GLY A 292 25.06 12.40 16.07
N GLY A 293 25.25 13.71 16.28
CA GLY A 293 24.18 14.69 16.48
C GLY A 293 23.51 15.11 15.16
N PRO A 294 22.24 15.54 15.18
CA PRO A 294 21.60 16.10 13.99
C PRO A 294 22.37 17.34 13.52
N ARG A 295 22.58 17.45 12.21
CA ARG A 295 23.30 18.55 11.58
C ARG A 295 22.55 18.95 10.31
N VAL A 296 22.27 20.25 10.16
CA VAL A 296 21.73 20.84 8.94
C VAL A 296 22.81 21.74 8.35
N VAL A 297 23.13 21.53 7.08
CA VAL A 297 24.16 22.32 6.40
C VAL A 297 23.62 22.89 5.09
N ARG A 298 23.96 24.16 4.83
CA ARG A 298 23.47 24.91 3.67
C ARG A 298 24.64 25.59 3.00
N GLY A 299 24.71 25.51 1.67
CA GLY A 299 25.88 25.99 0.97
C GLY A 299 25.88 25.76 -0.53
N ARG A 300 26.96 26.23 -1.16
CA ARG A 300 27.22 26.02 -2.58
C ARG A 300 27.92 24.68 -2.76
N ILE A 301 27.52 23.91 -3.78
CA ILE A 301 28.20 22.66 -4.14
C ILE A 301 29.48 23.03 -4.90
N LEU A 302 30.62 22.58 -4.38
CA LEU A 302 31.94 22.80 -4.96
C LEU A 302 32.30 21.71 -5.96
N ASP A 303 32.05 20.47 -5.58
CA ASP A 303 32.42 19.28 -6.36
C ASP A 303 31.51 18.10 -6.02
N VAL A 304 31.44 17.14 -6.95
CA VAL A 304 30.70 15.89 -6.78
C VAL A 304 31.61 14.72 -7.14
N SER A 305 31.66 13.71 -6.28
CA SER A 305 32.44 12.49 -6.51
C SER A 305 31.50 11.32 -6.78
N PHE A 306 31.73 10.60 -7.87
CA PHE A 306 31.04 9.36 -8.21
C PHE A 306 32.02 8.35 -8.79
N GLU A 307 32.42 7.36 -7.99
CA GLU A 307 33.29 6.30 -8.47
C GLU A 307 32.49 5.20 -9.19
N VAL A 308 32.98 4.79 -10.37
CA VAL A 308 32.34 3.78 -11.24
C VAL A 308 32.20 2.41 -10.56
N SER A 309 32.93 2.15 -9.47
CA SER A 309 32.81 0.95 -8.65
C SER A 309 31.58 0.93 -7.73
N GLU A 310 30.75 1.98 -7.73
CA GLU A 310 29.60 2.18 -6.82
C GLU A 310 29.97 2.38 -5.34
N GLU A 311 31.26 2.46 -5.01
CA GLU A 311 31.78 2.54 -3.64
C GLU A 311 31.65 3.93 -3.00
N VAL A 312 31.74 5.02 -3.78
CA VAL A 312 31.71 6.38 -3.25
C VAL A 312 30.82 7.29 -4.11
N ALA A 313 29.79 7.85 -3.48
CA ALA A 313 29.01 8.96 -4.02
C ALA A 313 28.89 10.03 -2.94
N SER A 314 29.50 11.20 -3.16
CA SER A 314 29.56 12.28 -2.18
C SER A 314 29.51 13.65 -2.82
N LEU A 315 29.14 14.65 -2.02
CA LEU A 315 29.14 16.06 -2.38
C LEU A 315 30.19 16.79 -1.52
N THR A 316 30.93 17.72 -2.12
CA THR A 316 31.73 18.69 -1.36
C THR A 316 31.04 20.04 -1.45
N MET A 317 30.84 20.70 -0.31
CA MET A 317 30.08 21.95 -0.22
C MET A 317 30.83 23.00 0.60
N GLU A 318 30.67 24.26 0.20
CA GLU A 318 31.10 25.44 0.97
C GLU A 318 29.90 26.01 1.72
N THR A 319 29.94 26.00 3.05
CA THR A 319 28.87 26.53 3.89
C THR A 319 28.80 28.05 3.83
N GLU A 320 27.68 28.63 4.29
CA GLU A 320 27.56 30.10 4.41
C GLU A 320 28.62 30.71 5.35
N GLU A 321 29.20 29.92 6.26
CA GLU A 321 30.28 30.34 7.15
C GLU A 321 31.68 30.20 6.53
N GLY A 322 31.78 29.70 5.29
CA GLY A 322 33.03 29.48 4.56
C GLY A 322 33.78 28.22 4.96
N GLU A 323 33.11 27.27 5.62
CA GLU A 323 33.65 25.94 5.92
C GLU A 323 33.46 25.03 4.70
N GLU A 324 34.49 24.28 4.31
CA GLU A 324 34.37 23.21 3.31
C GLU A 324 34.01 21.91 4.03
N ILE A 325 32.91 21.28 3.61
CA ILE A 325 32.42 20.03 4.19
C ILE A 325 32.14 18.99 3.11
N THR A 326 32.26 17.74 3.48
CA THR A 326 31.91 16.58 2.65
C THR A 326 30.62 15.93 3.15
N VAL A 327 29.77 15.52 2.21
CA VAL A 327 28.44 14.96 2.49
C VAL A 327 28.31 13.62 1.77
N GLY A 328 28.09 12.57 2.56
CA GLY A 328 27.81 11.23 2.08
C GLY A 328 26.32 10.90 2.19
N GLY A 329 25.95 9.72 1.69
CA GLY A 329 24.59 9.19 1.85
C GLY A 329 24.36 8.57 3.23
N ARG A 330 23.22 7.88 3.38
CA ARG A 330 22.95 7.03 4.54
C ARG A 330 24.13 6.08 4.82
N VAL A 331 24.48 5.96 6.11
CA VAL A 331 25.61 5.16 6.58
C VAL A 331 26.97 5.69 6.09
N ALA A 332 27.08 7.00 5.81
CA ALA A 332 28.36 7.66 5.55
C ALA A 332 29.33 7.46 6.72
N ALA A 333 30.60 7.26 6.38
CA ALA A 333 31.66 7.02 7.36
C ALA A 333 32.97 7.73 7.00
N LEU A 334 33.09 8.24 5.76
CA LEU A 334 34.29 8.94 5.29
C LEU A 334 34.08 10.45 5.26
N GLU A 335 32.82 10.86 5.09
CA GLU A 335 32.39 12.24 4.95
C GLU A 335 32.08 12.88 6.32
N ASP A 336 31.99 14.21 6.35
CA ASP A 336 31.68 14.96 7.58
C ASP A 336 30.20 14.81 7.99
N VAL A 337 29.31 14.65 6.99
CA VAL A 337 27.85 14.58 7.19
C VAL A 337 27.25 13.36 6.49
N GLU A 338 26.48 12.58 7.25
CA GLU A 338 25.54 11.57 6.73
C GLU A 338 24.23 12.26 6.34
N ALA A 339 23.90 12.31 5.05
CA ALA A 339 22.66 12.91 4.58
C ALA A 339 21.45 11.96 4.75
N HIS A 340 20.35 12.50 5.26
CA HIS A 340 19.05 11.84 5.32
C HIS A 340 18.07 12.42 4.27
N GLU A 341 18.08 13.73 4.09
CA GLU A 341 17.31 14.46 3.06
C GLU A 341 18.23 15.50 2.41
N ILE A 342 18.15 15.61 1.08
CA ILE A 342 19.05 16.43 0.28
C ILE A 342 18.20 17.32 -0.63
N HIS A 343 18.25 18.63 -0.42
CA HIS A 343 17.52 19.61 -1.23
C HIS A 343 18.51 20.33 -2.12
N ILE A 344 18.26 20.36 -3.42
CA ILE A 344 19.12 20.99 -4.42
C ILE A 344 18.40 22.18 -5.05
N GLY A 345 19.13 23.28 -5.24
CA GLY A 345 18.67 24.52 -5.88
C GLY A 345 19.70 25.06 -6.88
N ARG A 346 19.26 25.95 -7.78
CA ARG A 346 20.12 26.54 -8.83
C ARG A 346 20.72 27.90 -8.48
N ASN A 347 20.04 28.70 -7.64
CA ASN A 347 20.44 30.08 -7.36
C ASN A 347 20.86 30.29 -5.91
N GLU A 348 20.24 29.57 -4.97
CA GLU A 348 20.50 29.65 -3.53
C GLU A 348 20.15 28.31 -2.86
N PRO A 349 20.65 28.04 -1.63
CA PRO A 349 20.29 26.84 -0.89
C PRO A 349 18.78 26.81 -0.57
N PRO A 350 18.02 25.78 -1.01
CA PRO A 350 16.58 25.68 -0.73
C PRO A 350 16.29 25.63 0.77
N THR A 351 15.09 26.02 1.22
CA THR A 351 14.66 25.75 2.60
C THR A 351 14.21 24.30 2.76
N LEU A 352 14.10 23.82 4.01
CA LEU A 352 13.56 22.48 4.28
C LEU A 352 12.06 22.39 3.94
N GLU A 353 11.38 23.54 3.82
CA GLU A 353 9.97 23.64 3.44
C GLU A 353 9.76 23.74 1.92
N ASP A 354 10.83 24.02 1.16
CA ASP A 354 10.86 23.99 -0.31
C ASP A 354 11.20 22.59 -0.83
#